data_AF-A0AAD2G1D7-F1
#
_entry.id   AF-A0AAD2G1D7-F1
#
_cell.length_a   1.000
_cell.length_b   1.000
_cell.length_c   1.000
_cell.angle_alpha   90.00
_cell.angle_beta   90.00
_cell.angle_gamma   90.00
#
_symmetry.space_group_name_H-M   'P 1'
#
loop_
_entity.id
_entity.type
_entity.pdbx_description
1 polymer ?
#
loop_
_entity_poly.entity_id
_entity_poly.type
_entity_poly.pdbx_seq_one_letter_code
_entity_poly.pdbx_strand_id
1 'polypeptide(L)'
;MLRTKILLGLAILIGSCQGFSTTFSTRSNYVVNSNVVKQEPNKKSLTLLTTTSTHQRSTTTKTGTSLSAVTIPPEVLTSFLPPILGFYRSEFGVSYAYGLATALSGVSILRRFSPATNTVLPMHAMALIFYGFRLNAFLAIRTLLSARLRAFIDKIEERAKARGNRLSRAPFIISCGFLYYGLAAPLFFTSQLTSEMMKPSWVLPFMKTLVGLEWFGFGIAAIGDFTKTFVKKTKGDDTLVTSGIFSLLRHPNYTGEMIGWTANSVCGLVGFTLLAKAATSRAALLKLIGNFIIQSLGLVGITFVLMQATTGLEKRQQEKYGDKPEYASWVKSSWGGWTLPAKKEMKAESKIELDESQIEEYGSGI
;
A
#
# COMPACT_ATOMS: atom_id res chain seq x y z
N MET A 1 -9.22 28.11 15.36
CA MET A 1 -9.76 27.94 13.99
C MET A 1 -9.21 26.73 13.21
N LEU A 2 -7.96 26.28 13.40
CA LEU A 2 -7.40 25.11 12.67
C LEU A 2 -7.92 23.74 13.17
N ARG A 3 -8.34 23.66 14.44
CA ARG A 3 -8.91 22.44 15.06
C ARG A 3 -10.24 21.99 14.44
N THR A 4 -11.07 22.95 13.99
CA THR A 4 -12.41 22.67 13.45
C THR A 4 -12.37 22.24 11.98
N LYS A 5 -11.42 22.74 11.19
CA LYS A 5 -11.32 22.44 9.75
C LYS A 5 -10.85 21.00 9.47
N ILE A 6 -10.02 20.43 10.33
CA ILE A 6 -9.52 19.04 10.19
C ILE A 6 -10.60 18.03 10.61
N LEU A 7 -11.34 18.32 11.69
CA LEU A 7 -12.49 17.49 12.11
C LEU A 7 -13.65 17.55 11.11
N LEU A 8 -13.90 18.72 10.50
CA LEU A 8 -14.90 18.86 9.44
C LEU A 8 -14.49 18.13 8.15
N GLY A 9 -13.19 18.11 7.81
CA GLY A 9 -12.67 17.35 6.67
C GLY A 9 -12.80 15.83 6.83
N LEU A 10 -12.61 15.30 8.04
CA LEU A 10 -12.85 13.87 8.34
C LEU A 10 -14.35 13.53 8.40
N ALA A 11 -15.20 14.42 8.90
CA ALA A 11 -16.65 14.20 8.96
C ALA A 11 -17.30 14.20 7.55
N ILE A 12 -16.80 15.02 6.63
CA ILE A 12 -17.30 15.06 5.23
C ILE A 12 -16.93 13.77 4.46
N LEU A 13 -15.78 13.16 4.77
CA LEU A 13 -15.39 11.87 4.17
C LEU A 13 -16.26 10.69 4.67
N ILE A 14 -16.80 10.78 5.90
CA ILE A 14 -17.65 9.75 6.50
C ILE A 14 -19.14 9.96 6.13
N GLY A 15 -19.58 11.22 5.99
CA GLY A 15 -20.97 11.58 5.64
C GLY A 15 -21.36 11.36 4.18
N SER A 16 -20.41 11.12 3.27
CA SER A 16 -20.69 10.92 1.84
C SER A 16 -21.06 9.48 1.45
N CYS A 17 -21.27 8.59 2.44
CA CYS A 17 -21.63 7.17 2.24
C CYS A 17 -23.11 6.84 2.49
N GLN A 18 -23.99 7.83 2.72
CA GLN A 18 -25.43 7.61 2.85
C GLN A 18 -26.19 8.38 1.79
N GLY A 19 -26.53 7.71 0.69
CA GLY A 19 -27.39 8.28 -0.34
C GLY A 19 -27.15 7.73 -1.73
N PHE A 20 -27.33 6.43 -1.95
CA PHE A 20 -27.71 5.94 -3.28
C PHE A 20 -28.61 4.72 -3.12
N SER A 21 -29.92 4.97 -3.20
CA SER A 21 -30.95 3.94 -3.23
C SER A 21 -30.78 3.05 -4.46
N THR A 22 -30.96 1.76 -4.22
CA THR A 22 -31.03 0.64 -5.14
C THR A 22 -32.02 0.84 -6.29
N THR A 23 -31.57 0.61 -7.52
CA THR A 23 -32.45 0.07 -8.57
C THR A 23 -31.68 -1.00 -9.33
N PHE A 24 -32.10 -2.24 -9.11
CA PHE A 24 -31.55 -3.44 -9.71
C PHE A 24 -32.19 -3.61 -11.09
N SER A 25 -31.40 -3.58 -12.16
CA SER A 25 -31.85 -4.00 -13.49
C SER A 25 -30.80 -4.93 -14.08
N THR A 26 -31.08 -6.22 -13.97
CA THR A 26 -30.37 -7.32 -14.61
C THR A 26 -30.51 -7.26 -16.13
N ARG A 27 -29.42 -7.03 -16.85
CA ARG A 27 -29.30 -7.47 -18.25
C ARG A 27 -27.90 -8.00 -18.50
N SER A 28 -27.77 -9.31 -18.29
CA SER A 28 -26.62 -10.11 -18.71
C SER A 28 -26.76 -10.36 -20.21
N ASN A 29 -25.79 -9.91 -21.01
CA ASN A 29 -25.62 -10.34 -22.40
C ASN A 29 -24.32 -11.14 -22.48
N TYR A 30 -24.40 -12.42 -22.16
CA TYR A 30 -23.41 -13.41 -22.62
C TYR A 30 -24.04 -14.18 -23.78
N VAL A 31 -23.61 -13.84 -25.00
CA VAL A 31 -23.86 -14.64 -26.20
C VAL A 31 -22.92 -15.84 -26.14
N VAL A 32 -23.46 -17.00 -25.76
CA VAL A 32 -22.80 -18.29 -25.91
C VAL A 32 -22.97 -18.71 -27.36
N ASN A 33 -21.86 -18.78 -28.09
CA ASN A 33 -21.81 -19.26 -29.46
C ASN A 33 -21.56 -20.78 -29.42
N SER A 34 -22.58 -21.58 -29.69
CA SER A 34 -22.47 -23.04 -29.82
C SER A 34 -23.18 -23.50 -31.09
N ASN A 35 -22.47 -23.48 -32.22
CA ASN A 35 -22.90 -24.16 -33.44
C ASN A 35 -22.39 -25.60 -33.41
N VAL A 36 -23.24 -26.51 -32.93
CA VAL A 36 -23.13 -27.94 -33.23
C VAL A 36 -23.94 -28.19 -34.50
N VAL A 37 -23.23 -28.55 -35.56
CA VAL A 37 -23.78 -28.95 -36.85
C VAL A 37 -24.48 -30.30 -36.70
N LYS A 38 -25.79 -30.36 -36.98
CA LYS A 38 -26.48 -31.58 -37.41
C LYS A 38 -27.16 -31.30 -38.74
N GLN A 39 -26.69 -31.99 -39.77
CA GLN A 39 -27.36 -32.10 -41.08
C GLN A 39 -28.56 -33.03 -40.96
N GLU A 40 -29.69 -32.66 -41.58
CA GLU A 40 -30.57 -33.53 -42.34
C GLU A 40 -31.54 -32.69 -43.22
N PRO A 41 -32.16 -33.27 -44.28
CA PRO A 41 -32.26 -32.58 -45.56
C PRO A 41 -33.68 -32.14 -45.95
N ASN A 42 -33.70 -31.17 -46.88
CA ASN A 42 -34.66 -31.00 -47.98
C ASN A 42 -36.12 -30.66 -47.64
N LYS A 43 -36.50 -29.39 -47.91
CA LYS A 43 -37.74 -29.08 -48.62
C LYS A 43 -37.60 -27.74 -49.35
N LYS A 44 -37.82 -27.82 -50.67
CA LYS A 44 -37.88 -26.72 -51.63
C LYS A 44 -38.96 -25.71 -51.23
N SER A 45 -38.63 -24.42 -51.22
CA SER A 45 -39.58 -23.35 -51.49
C SER A 45 -38.88 -22.18 -52.15
N LEU A 46 -39.27 -22.01 -53.41
CA LEU A 46 -38.87 -20.99 -54.35
C LEU A 46 -39.45 -19.65 -53.87
N THR A 47 -38.61 -18.66 -53.53
CA THR A 47 -39.08 -17.28 -53.32
C THR A 47 -38.22 -16.32 -54.13
N LEU A 48 -38.92 -15.50 -54.90
CA LEU A 48 -38.48 -14.53 -55.89
C LEU A 48 -37.32 -13.65 -55.41
N LEU A 49 -36.27 -13.58 -56.23
CA LEU A 49 -35.23 -12.55 -56.18
C LEU A 49 -35.81 -11.23 -56.71
N THR A 50 -35.88 -10.21 -55.87
CA THR A 50 -35.99 -8.81 -56.29
C THR A 50 -34.68 -8.11 -55.96
N THR A 51 -33.84 -7.95 -56.99
CA THR A 51 -32.57 -7.23 -56.94
C THR A 51 -32.81 -5.73 -57.09
N THR A 52 -32.89 -5.01 -55.98
CA THR A 52 -32.70 -3.55 -55.95
C THR A 52 -31.24 -3.23 -55.67
N SER A 53 -30.48 -3.01 -56.74
CA SER A 53 -29.13 -2.45 -56.69
C SER A 53 -29.22 -0.99 -56.26
N THR A 54 -28.78 -0.69 -55.03
CA THR A 54 -28.59 0.69 -54.57
C THR A 54 -27.09 0.93 -54.52
N HIS A 55 -26.57 1.70 -55.48
CA HIS A 55 -25.19 2.16 -55.50
C HIS A 55 -24.96 3.12 -54.31
N GLN A 56 -24.39 2.61 -53.21
CA GLN A 56 -23.83 3.48 -52.17
C GLN A 56 -22.36 3.76 -52.48
N ARG A 57 -22.11 5.01 -52.85
CA ARG A 57 -20.82 5.64 -53.09
C ARG A 57 -20.02 5.63 -51.78
N SER A 58 -18.97 4.82 -51.71
CA SER A 58 -18.01 4.83 -50.61
C SER A 58 -17.24 6.16 -50.59
N THR A 59 -17.68 7.08 -49.75
CA THR A 59 -16.86 8.24 -49.35
C THR A 59 -15.89 7.76 -48.27
N THR A 60 -14.64 7.55 -48.65
CA THR A 60 -13.51 7.28 -47.76
C THR A 60 -13.24 8.52 -46.90
N THR A 61 -13.97 8.68 -45.80
CA THR A 61 -13.62 9.62 -44.75
C THR A 61 -12.52 8.97 -43.92
N LYS A 62 -11.30 9.50 -44.04
CA LYS A 62 -10.19 9.22 -43.12
C LYS A 62 -10.63 9.64 -41.73
N THR A 63 -11.16 8.70 -40.94
CA THR A 63 -11.38 8.88 -39.52
C THR A 63 -10.03 9.07 -38.87
N GLY A 64 -9.76 10.29 -38.41
CA GLY A 64 -8.60 10.61 -37.59
C GLY A 64 -8.51 9.64 -36.43
N THR A 65 -7.31 9.17 -36.15
CA THR A 65 -6.93 8.41 -34.97
C THR A 65 -7.39 9.17 -33.73
N SER A 66 -8.53 8.82 -33.15
CA SER A 66 -8.89 9.30 -31.82
C SER A 66 -7.82 8.76 -30.88
N LEU A 67 -7.06 9.65 -30.22
CA LEU A 67 -6.22 9.23 -29.10
C LEU A 67 -7.15 8.57 -28.08
N SER A 68 -7.13 7.24 -28.02
CA SER A 68 -7.79 6.49 -26.96
C SER A 68 -7.23 7.00 -25.64
N ALA A 69 -8.09 7.56 -24.79
CA ALA A 69 -7.67 8.04 -23.47
C ALA A 69 -6.96 6.91 -22.72
N VAL A 70 -5.73 7.18 -22.25
CA VAL A 70 -4.98 6.23 -21.45
C VAL A 70 -5.71 6.07 -20.12
N THR A 71 -6.42 4.95 -19.94
CA THR A 71 -7.08 4.63 -18.67
C THR A 71 -6.02 4.25 -17.64
N ILE A 72 -5.77 5.14 -16.68
CA ILE A 72 -4.89 4.86 -15.55
C ILE A 72 -5.59 3.88 -14.60
N PRO A 73 -4.96 2.75 -14.23
CA PRO A 73 -5.54 1.82 -13.26
C PRO A 73 -5.85 2.51 -11.93
N PRO A 74 -7.02 2.28 -11.30
CA PRO A 74 -7.38 2.89 -10.03
C PRO A 74 -6.36 2.68 -8.92
N GLU A 75 -5.64 1.55 -8.93
CA GLU A 75 -4.58 1.21 -7.97
C GLU A 75 -3.38 2.16 -8.06
N VAL A 76 -3.06 2.61 -9.27
CA VAL A 76 -2.02 3.62 -9.49
C VAL A 76 -2.50 4.94 -8.90
N LEU A 77 -3.76 5.31 -9.11
CA LEU A 77 -4.31 6.55 -8.52
C LEU A 77 -4.33 6.49 -6.99
N THR A 78 -4.77 5.39 -6.40
CA THR A 78 -4.83 5.26 -4.93
C THR A 78 -3.45 5.28 -4.27
N SER A 79 -2.40 4.84 -4.97
CA SER A 79 -1.03 4.90 -4.46
C SER A 79 -0.34 6.25 -4.67
N PHE A 80 -0.68 7.00 -5.73
CA PHE A 80 -0.02 8.26 -6.07
C PHE A 80 -0.76 9.52 -5.61
N LEU A 81 -2.07 9.46 -5.39
CA LEU A 81 -2.83 10.61 -4.89
C LEU A 81 -2.45 11.01 -3.46
N PRO A 82 -2.34 10.10 -2.47
CA PRO A 82 -2.01 10.50 -1.10
C PRO A 82 -0.63 11.15 -0.93
N PRO A 83 0.46 10.67 -1.58
CA PRO A 83 1.77 11.32 -1.54
C PRO A 83 1.78 12.79 -1.95
N ILE A 84 0.79 13.26 -2.73
CA ILE A 84 0.67 14.69 -3.13
C ILE A 84 0.59 15.60 -1.90
N LEU A 85 0.11 15.10 -0.75
CA LEU A 85 0.15 15.83 0.52
C LEU A 85 1.58 16.27 0.91
N GLY A 86 2.60 15.56 0.42
CA GLY A 86 4.02 15.90 0.53
C GLY A 86 4.40 17.27 -0.05
N PHE A 87 3.66 17.75 -1.06
CA PHE A 87 3.87 19.09 -1.62
C PHE A 87 3.45 20.19 -0.63
N TYR A 88 2.46 19.91 0.22
CA TYR A 88 2.02 20.83 1.26
C TYR A 88 2.96 20.81 2.47
N ARG A 89 3.26 19.62 2.99
CA ARG A 89 4.25 19.36 4.05
C ARG A 89 5.01 18.10 3.72
N SER A 90 6.34 18.16 3.71
CA SER A 90 7.18 17.04 3.23
C SER A 90 6.94 15.74 4.01
N GLU A 91 6.74 15.86 5.32
CA GLU A 91 6.49 14.72 6.22
C GLU A 91 5.18 13.98 5.90
N PHE A 92 4.13 14.67 5.43
CA PHE A 92 2.87 14.02 5.06
C PHE A 92 3.02 13.03 3.91
N GLY A 93 4.03 13.23 3.05
CA GLY A 93 4.33 12.33 1.94
C GLY A 93 4.77 10.94 2.38
N VAL A 94 5.37 10.80 3.58
CA VAL A 94 5.85 9.53 4.14
C VAL A 94 5.04 9.01 5.32
N SER A 95 4.25 9.87 5.96
CA SER A 95 3.47 9.51 7.15
C SER A 95 2.01 9.21 6.81
N TYR A 96 1.16 10.23 6.72
CA TYR A 96 -0.28 10.05 6.46
C TYR A 96 -0.55 9.46 5.07
N ALA A 97 0.22 9.89 4.05
CA ALA A 97 0.07 9.39 2.70
C ALA A 97 0.26 7.86 2.62
N TYR A 98 1.18 7.32 3.40
CA TYR A 98 1.47 5.88 3.44
C TYR A 98 0.25 5.06 3.88
N GLY A 99 -0.32 5.41 5.04
CA GLY A 99 -1.52 4.74 5.53
C GLY A 99 -2.74 5.00 4.64
N LEU A 100 -2.88 6.21 4.09
CA LEU A 100 -4.01 6.53 3.21
C LEU A 100 -3.94 5.76 1.89
N ALA A 101 -2.76 5.65 1.28
CA ALA A 101 -2.56 4.93 0.03
C ALA A 101 -2.91 3.44 0.17
N THR A 102 -2.45 2.80 1.23
CA THR A 102 -2.72 1.38 1.51
C THR A 102 -4.22 1.14 1.76
N ALA A 103 -4.89 1.97 2.56
CA ALA A 103 -6.33 1.86 2.79
C ALA A 103 -7.15 2.12 1.52
N LEU A 104 -6.83 3.17 0.75
CA LEU A 104 -7.55 3.47 -0.50
C LEU A 104 -7.37 2.37 -1.53
N SER A 105 -6.18 1.79 -1.65
CA SER A 105 -5.93 0.64 -2.53
C SER A 105 -6.78 -0.58 -2.12
N GLY A 106 -6.88 -0.86 -0.83
CA GLY A 106 -7.76 -1.91 -0.30
C GLY A 106 -9.24 -1.68 -0.65
N VAL A 107 -9.75 -0.47 -0.42
CA VAL A 107 -11.13 -0.09 -0.77
C VAL A 107 -11.39 -0.17 -2.27
N SER A 108 -10.44 0.33 -3.08
CA SER A 108 -10.53 0.34 -4.54
C SER A 108 -10.61 -1.07 -5.12
N ILE A 109 -9.85 -2.02 -4.58
CA ILE A 109 -9.89 -3.42 -5.01
C ILE A 109 -11.21 -4.08 -4.58
N LEU A 110 -11.66 -3.90 -3.34
CA LEU A 110 -12.94 -4.49 -2.89
C LEU A 110 -14.14 -4.01 -3.70
N ARG A 111 -14.13 -2.76 -4.17
CA ARG A 111 -15.23 -2.21 -4.98
C ARG A 111 -15.28 -2.77 -6.40
N ARG A 112 -14.16 -3.25 -6.94
CA ARG A 112 -14.06 -3.71 -8.33
C ARG A 112 -14.14 -5.22 -8.49
N PHE A 113 -13.75 -5.97 -7.46
CA PHE A 113 -13.69 -7.42 -7.50
C PHE A 113 -14.76 -8.02 -6.59
N SER A 114 -15.58 -8.92 -7.13
CA SER A 114 -16.67 -9.56 -6.37
C SER A 114 -16.11 -10.56 -5.35
N PRO A 115 -16.49 -10.48 -4.06
CA PRO A 115 -16.02 -11.39 -3.02
C PRO A 115 -16.57 -12.82 -3.15
N ALA A 116 -17.56 -13.05 -4.04
CA ALA A 116 -18.29 -14.32 -4.11
C ALA A 116 -17.42 -15.53 -4.51
N THR A 117 -16.34 -15.32 -5.26
CA THR A 117 -15.49 -16.42 -5.79
C THR A 117 -14.15 -16.56 -5.07
N ASN A 118 -13.72 -15.53 -4.34
CA ASN A 118 -12.42 -15.47 -3.67
C ASN A 118 -12.59 -14.98 -2.23
N THR A 119 -12.65 -15.94 -1.30
CA THR A 119 -12.84 -15.65 0.13
C THR A 119 -11.60 -15.04 0.79
N VAL A 120 -10.42 -15.16 0.19
CA VAL A 120 -9.16 -14.58 0.72
C VAL A 120 -9.11 -13.07 0.46
N LEU A 121 -9.58 -12.64 -0.70
CA LEU A 121 -9.56 -11.25 -1.13
C LEU A 121 -10.12 -10.26 -0.10
N PRO A 122 -11.34 -10.42 0.45
CA PRO A 122 -11.86 -9.49 1.43
C PRO A 122 -11.01 -9.43 2.70
N MET A 123 -10.49 -10.57 3.18
CA MET A 123 -9.64 -10.59 4.38
C MET A 123 -8.30 -9.86 4.14
N HIS A 124 -7.71 -10.06 2.97
CA HIS A 124 -6.46 -9.41 2.57
C HIS A 124 -6.65 -7.90 2.38
N ALA A 125 -7.69 -7.48 1.67
CA ALA A 125 -7.99 -6.06 1.48
C ALA A 125 -8.30 -5.35 2.81
N MET A 126 -9.04 -6.03 3.70
CA MET A 126 -9.35 -5.49 5.02
C MET A 126 -8.11 -5.36 5.90
N ALA A 127 -7.08 -6.20 5.73
CA ALA A 127 -5.80 -6.06 6.43
C ALA A 127 -5.10 -4.74 6.06
N LEU A 128 -5.05 -4.41 4.76
CA LEU A 128 -4.47 -3.14 4.27
C LEU A 128 -5.31 -1.93 4.71
N ILE A 129 -6.64 -2.05 4.72
CA ILE A 129 -7.54 -1.01 5.22
C ILE A 129 -7.29 -0.78 6.71
N PHE A 130 -7.26 -1.85 7.50
CA PHE A 130 -6.94 -1.79 8.92
C PHE A 130 -5.58 -1.14 9.15
N TYR A 131 -4.53 -1.59 8.45
CA TYR A 131 -3.19 -1.00 8.47
C TYR A 131 -3.25 0.52 8.26
N GLY A 132 -3.91 0.94 7.17
CA GLY A 132 -3.94 2.33 6.79
C GLY A 132 -4.65 3.20 7.82
N PHE A 133 -5.79 2.74 8.35
CA PHE A 133 -6.50 3.46 9.41
C PHE A 133 -5.73 3.47 10.73
N ARG A 134 -5.14 2.35 11.17
CA ARG A 134 -4.39 2.30 12.44
C ARG A 134 -3.23 3.30 12.43
N LEU A 135 -2.48 3.37 11.33
CA LEU A 135 -1.29 4.21 11.24
C LEU A 135 -1.69 5.68 11.24
N ASN A 136 -2.65 6.05 10.40
CA ASN A 136 -3.16 7.43 10.35
C ASN A 136 -3.76 7.88 11.67
N ALA A 137 -4.53 7.02 12.34
CA ALA A 137 -5.13 7.33 13.63
C ALA A 137 -4.06 7.53 14.71
N PHE A 138 -3.06 6.64 14.79
CA PHE A 138 -1.93 6.77 15.71
C PHE A 138 -1.18 8.07 15.50
N LEU A 139 -0.80 8.40 14.26
CA LEU A 139 -0.09 9.62 13.93
C LEU A 139 -0.93 10.86 14.28
N ALA A 140 -2.21 10.90 13.89
CA ALA A 140 -3.10 12.01 14.19
C ALA A 140 -3.23 12.25 15.70
N ILE A 141 -3.51 11.19 16.47
CA ILE A 141 -3.65 11.27 17.93
C ILE A 141 -2.34 11.74 18.55
N ARG A 142 -1.20 11.16 18.16
CA ARG A 142 0.12 11.48 18.71
C ARG A 142 0.53 12.92 18.39
N THR A 143 0.27 13.42 17.19
CA THR A 143 0.53 14.82 16.80
C THR A 143 -0.33 15.80 17.59
N LEU A 144 -1.59 15.45 17.87
CA LEU A 144 -2.48 16.28 18.69
C LEU A 144 -2.03 16.33 20.15
N LEU A 145 -1.52 15.22 20.68
CA LEU A 145 -1.14 15.09 22.09
C LEU A 145 0.28 15.61 22.40
N SER A 146 1.26 15.41 21.51
CA SER A 146 2.66 15.79 21.79
C SER A 146 3.05 17.11 21.12
N ALA A 147 3.39 18.11 21.93
CA ALA A 147 3.97 19.37 21.45
C ALA A 147 5.39 19.15 20.88
N ARG A 148 6.16 18.23 21.48
CA ARG A 148 7.51 17.87 21.03
C ARG A 148 7.49 17.30 19.61
N LEU A 149 6.53 16.43 19.30
CA LEU A 149 6.38 15.88 17.95
C LEU A 149 6.06 16.98 16.94
N ARG A 150 5.17 17.93 17.28
CA ARG A 150 4.87 19.07 16.41
C ARG A 150 6.10 19.91 16.11
N ALA A 151 6.89 20.24 17.13
CA ALA A 151 8.15 20.96 16.95
C ALA A 151 9.16 20.18 16.08
N PHE A 152 9.20 18.86 16.20
CA PHE A 152 10.03 18.01 15.34
C PHE A 152 9.56 18.02 13.87
N ILE A 153 8.25 17.92 13.62
CA ILE A 153 7.67 18.00 12.26
C ILE A 153 7.96 19.38 11.63
N ASP A 154 7.87 20.45 12.41
CA ASP A 154 8.16 21.80 11.90
C ASP A 154 9.64 21.96 11.52
N LYS A 155 10.58 21.36 12.28
CA LYS A 155 12.00 21.29 11.89
C LYS A 155 12.23 20.54 10.58
N ILE A 156 11.51 19.45 10.34
CA ILE A 156 11.58 18.71 9.05
C ILE A 156 11.13 19.62 7.91
N GLU A 157 10.04 20.37 8.10
CA GLU A 157 9.50 21.27 7.07
C GLU A 157 10.43 22.47 6.82
N GLU A 158 11.07 23.04 7.85
CA GLU A 158 12.09 24.08 7.69
C GLU A 158 13.27 23.62 6.83
N ARG A 159 13.80 22.42 7.10
CA ARG A 159 14.87 21.81 6.27
C ARG A 159 14.39 21.55 4.85
N ALA A 160 13.16 21.08 4.68
CA ALA A 160 12.59 20.84 3.35
C ALA A 160 12.41 22.12 2.54
N LYS A 161 12.14 23.26 3.19
CA LYS A 161 12.11 24.59 2.55
C LYS A 161 13.52 25.08 2.19
N ALA A 162 14.51 24.80 3.04
CA ALA A 162 15.90 25.16 2.77
C ALA A 162 16.47 24.43 1.54
N ARG A 163 16.00 23.20 1.26
CA ARG A 163 16.40 22.40 0.09
C ARG A 163 15.79 22.88 -1.24
N GLY A 164 14.78 23.75 -1.22
CA GLY A 164 14.19 24.32 -2.43
C GLY A 164 12.68 24.54 -2.34
N ASN A 165 12.09 24.83 -3.51
CA ASN A 165 10.66 25.08 -3.63
C ASN A 165 9.83 23.79 -3.45
N ARG A 166 8.50 23.92 -3.36
CA ARG A 166 7.63 22.73 -3.19
C ARG A 166 7.75 21.74 -4.34
N LEU A 167 7.97 22.21 -5.56
CA LEU A 167 8.05 21.35 -6.75
C LEU A 167 9.32 20.51 -6.79
N SER A 168 10.42 20.94 -6.15
CA SER A 168 11.64 20.13 -6.03
C SER A 168 11.43 18.86 -5.20
N ARG A 169 10.29 18.74 -4.49
CA ARG A 169 9.87 17.55 -3.76
C ARG A 169 9.26 16.47 -4.67
N ALA A 170 9.00 16.77 -5.95
CA ALA A 170 8.33 15.85 -6.87
C ALA A 170 9.04 14.49 -7.01
N PRO A 171 10.39 14.38 -7.16
CA PRO A 171 11.05 13.08 -7.23
C PRO A 171 10.83 12.21 -6.00
N PHE A 172 10.86 12.82 -4.81
CA PHE A 172 10.58 12.14 -3.53
C PHE A 172 9.11 11.72 -3.41
N ILE A 173 8.17 12.56 -3.82
CA ILE A 173 6.73 12.25 -3.78
C ILE A 173 6.39 11.12 -4.76
N ILE A 174 6.98 11.16 -5.95
CA ILE A 174 6.83 10.12 -6.96
C ILE A 174 7.43 8.80 -6.45
N SER A 175 8.60 8.83 -5.80
CA SER A 175 9.19 7.61 -5.23
C SER A 175 8.33 7.01 -4.12
N CYS A 176 7.69 7.84 -3.28
CA CYS A 176 6.71 7.38 -2.30
C CYS A 176 5.51 6.70 -2.97
N GLY A 177 4.99 7.27 -4.07
CA GLY A 177 3.91 6.66 -4.85
C GLY A 177 4.27 5.28 -5.39
N PHE A 178 5.48 5.09 -5.91
CA PHE A 178 5.97 3.78 -6.34
C PHE A 178 6.12 2.79 -5.19
N LEU A 179 6.65 3.22 -4.03
CA LEU A 179 6.73 2.40 -2.84
C LEU A 179 5.34 1.91 -2.42
N TYR A 180 4.36 2.80 -2.34
CA TYR A 180 3.00 2.45 -1.91
C TYR A 180 2.26 1.61 -2.94
N TYR A 181 2.55 1.79 -4.24
CA TYR A 181 2.05 0.90 -5.28
C TYR A 181 2.66 -0.50 -5.14
N GLY A 182 3.97 -0.60 -4.85
CA GLY A 182 4.64 -1.85 -4.52
C GLY A 182 4.01 -2.58 -3.34
N LEU A 183 3.70 -1.87 -2.25
CA LEU A 183 3.08 -2.47 -1.06
C LEU A 183 1.63 -2.92 -1.29
N ALA A 184 0.90 -2.28 -2.22
CA ALA A 184 -0.46 -2.66 -2.58
C ALA A 184 -0.53 -3.75 -3.67
N ALA A 185 0.52 -3.94 -4.46
CA ALA A 185 0.54 -4.87 -5.59
C ALA A 185 0.23 -6.35 -5.24
N PRO A 186 0.61 -6.90 -4.07
CA PRO A 186 0.21 -8.25 -3.69
C PRO A 186 -1.31 -8.46 -3.61
N LEU A 187 -2.05 -7.42 -3.21
CA LEU A 187 -3.51 -7.46 -3.17
C LEU A 187 -4.11 -7.55 -4.58
N PHE A 188 -3.49 -6.92 -5.58
CA PHE A 188 -3.88 -7.02 -6.98
C PHE A 188 -3.69 -8.44 -7.54
N PHE A 189 -2.63 -9.16 -7.13
CA PHE A 189 -2.50 -10.57 -7.48
C PHE A 189 -3.60 -11.40 -6.83
N THR A 190 -3.87 -11.15 -5.54
CA THR A 190 -4.95 -11.86 -4.83
C THR A 190 -6.31 -11.65 -5.49
N SER A 191 -6.61 -10.43 -5.96
CA SER A 191 -7.92 -10.10 -6.54
C SER A 191 -8.22 -10.81 -7.88
N GLN A 192 -7.18 -11.29 -8.57
CA GLN A 192 -7.32 -11.99 -9.85
C GLN A 192 -7.35 -13.51 -9.72
N LEU A 193 -7.14 -14.05 -8.52
CA LEU A 193 -7.21 -15.50 -8.31
C LEU A 193 -8.65 -15.99 -8.40
N THR A 194 -8.87 -16.99 -9.25
CA THR A 194 -10.14 -17.70 -9.39
C THR A 194 -10.19 -18.93 -8.48
N SER A 195 -11.39 -19.44 -8.20
CA SER A 195 -11.58 -20.67 -7.43
C SER A 195 -10.86 -21.86 -8.07
N GLU A 196 -10.79 -21.89 -9.40
CA GLU A 196 -10.05 -22.88 -10.20
C GLU A 196 -8.55 -22.85 -9.91
N MET A 197 -7.95 -21.67 -9.87
CA MET A 197 -6.53 -21.50 -9.57
C MET A 197 -6.19 -21.85 -8.11
N MET A 198 -7.18 -21.77 -7.22
CA MET A 198 -7.06 -22.13 -5.81
C MET A 198 -7.48 -23.59 -5.52
N LYS A 199 -7.76 -24.40 -6.55
CA LYS A 199 -8.11 -25.82 -6.41
C LYS A 199 -7.05 -26.67 -5.71
N PRO A 200 -5.73 -26.50 -5.93
CA PRO A 200 -4.75 -27.30 -5.22
C PRO A 200 -4.95 -27.15 -3.70
N SER A 201 -5.07 -28.27 -2.99
CA SER A 201 -5.55 -28.32 -1.60
C SER A 201 -4.74 -27.48 -0.63
N TRP A 202 -3.47 -27.20 -0.93
CA TRP A 202 -2.59 -26.39 -0.10
C TRP A 202 -2.70 -24.87 -0.35
N VAL A 203 -3.17 -24.43 -1.52
CA VAL A 203 -3.11 -23.00 -1.91
C VAL A 203 -4.02 -22.14 -1.03
N LEU A 204 -5.30 -22.50 -0.93
CA LEU A 204 -6.27 -21.76 -0.14
C LEU A 204 -5.88 -21.65 1.35
N PRO A 205 -5.58 -22.75 2.07
CA PRO A 205 -5.18 -22.66 3.47
C PRO A 205 -3.86 -21.89 3.63
N PHE A 206 -2.90 -22.06 2.72
CA PHE A 206 -1.65 -21.31 2.79
C PHE A 206 -1.85 -19.80 2.63
N MET A 207 -2.64 -19.37 1.64
CA MET A 207 -2.99 -17.96 1.46
C MET A 207 -3.74 -17.40 2.68
N LYS A 208 -4.66 -18.16 3.27
CA LYS A 208 -5.33 -17.76 4.52
C LYS A 208 -4.36 -17.62 5.69
N THR A 209 -3.38 -18.52 5.83
CA THR A 209 -2.33 -18.43 6.84
C THR A 209 -1.47 -17.18 6.64
N LEU A 210 -1.09 -16.87 5.40
CA LEU A 210 -0.31 -15.66 5.10
C LEU A 210 -1.10 -14.38 5.43
N VAL A 211 -2.37 -14.29 5.03
CA VAL A 211 -3.23 -13.16 5.42
C VAL A 211 -3.44 -13.12 6.95
N GLY A 212 -3.52 -14.27 7.61
CA GLY A 212 -3.56 -14.34 9.07
C GLY A 212 -2.29 -13.79 9.73
N LEU A 213 -1.11 -14.12 9.19
CA LEU A 213 0.18 -13.55 9.63
C LEU A 213 0.26 -12.05 9.36
N GLU A 214 -0.34 -11.58 8.27
CA GLU A 214 -0.45 -10.16 7.96
C GLU A 214 -1.25 -9.41 9.04
N TRP A 215 -2.45 -9.91 9.36
CA TRP A 215 -3.27 -9.40 10.45
C TRP A 215 -2.55 -9.44 11.80
N PHE A 216 -1.86 -10.55 12.09
CA PHE A 216 -1.09 -10.70 13.32
C PHE A 216 0.02 -9.65 13.42
N GLY A 217 0.80 -9.44 12.36
CA GLY A 217 1.84 -8.42 12.30
C GLY A 217 1.29 -7.01 12.51
N PHE A 218 0.25 -6.63 11.77
CA PHE A 218 -0.38 -5.32 11.92
C PHE A 218 -1.07 -5.14 13.28
N GLY A 219 -1.56 -6.22 13.89
CA GLY A 219 -2.10 -6.24 15.24
C GLY A 219 -1.03 -5.95 16.30
N ILE A 220 0.13 -6.60 16.23
CA ILE A 220 1.31 -6.28 17.06
C ILE A 220 1.64 -4.80 16.94
N ALA A 221 1.64 -4.28 15.71
CA ALA A 221 1.98 -2.88 15.48
C ALA A 221 0.98 -1.93 16.15
N ALA A 222 -0.32 -2.19 15.99
CA ALA A 222 -1.39 -1.42 16.63
C ALA A 222 -1.30 -1.45 18.17
N ILE A 223 -1.02 -2.61 18.76
CA ILE A 223 -0.86 -2.76 20.21
C ILE A 223 0.37 -1.96 20.70
N GLY A 224 1.47 -1.99 19.93
CA GLY A 224 2.67 -1.19 20.19
C GLY A 224 2.39 0.31 20.20
N ASP A 225 1.73 0.80 19.16
CA ASP A 225 1.34 2.21 19.00
C ASP A 225 0.41 2.67 20.13
N PHE A 226 -0.60 1.87 20.48
CA PHE A 226 -1.51 2.14 21.58
C PHE A 226 -0.80 2.18 22.93
N THR A 227 0.01 1.16 23.24
CA THR A 227 0.77 1.07 24.49
C THR A 227 1.69 2.28 24.66
N LYS A 228 2.42 2.65 23.60
CA LYS A 228 3.33 3.79 23.61
C LYS A 228 2.58 5.11 23.83
N THR A 229 1.44 5.29 23.16
CA THR A 229 0.61 6.49 23.31
C THR A 229 0.04 6.60 24.71
N PHE A 230 -0.49 5.51 25.25
CA PHE A 230 -1.08 5.47 26.59
C PHE A 230 -0.04 5.76 27.68
N VAL A 231 1.13 5.10 27.62
CA VAL A 231 2.18 5.29 28.64
C VAL A 231 2.75 6.71 28.58
N LYS A 232 3.01 7.26 27.39
CA LYS A 232 3.54 8.64 27.28
C LYS A 232 2.53 9.69 27.68
N LYS A 233 1.25 9.48 27.41
CA LYS A 233 0.17 10.37 27.86
C LYS A 233 0.03 10.38 29.39
N THR A 234 0.23 9.23 30.04
CA THR A 234 0.01 9.08 31.49
C THR A 234 1.25 9.37 32.34
N LYS A 235 2.45 8.99 31.86
CA LYS A 235 3.71 9.11 32.59
C LYS A 235 4.65 10.21 32.08
N GLY A 236 4.34 10.79 30.92
CA GLY A 236 5.10 11.87 30.29
C GLY A 236 5.87 11.45 29.03
N ASP A 237 6.17 12.44 28.17
CA ASP A 237 6.84 12.22 26.89
C ASP A 237 8.26 11.65 27.03
N ASP A 238 8.91 11.85 28.17
CA ASP A 238 10.27 11.39 28.45
C ASP A 238 10.36 10.01 29.11
N THR A 239 9.25 9.38 29.43
CA THR A 239 9.23 8.02 29.98
C THR A 239 9.76 6.99 28.98
N LEU A 240 10.67 6.13 29.44
CA LEU A 240 11.08 4.91 28.74
C LEU A 240 9.97 3.87 28.90
N VAL A 241 9.54 3.26 27.79
CA VAL A 241 8.42 2.30 27.78
C VAL A 241 9.00 0.89 27.69
N THR A 242 9.00 0.16 28.81
CA THR A 242 9.64 -1.17 28.95
C THR A 242 8.66 -2.31 29.29
N SER A 243 7.37 -2.00 29.43
CA SER A 243 6.33 -2.93 29.89
C SER A 243 5.29 -3.28 28.83
N GLY A 244 4.47 -4.30 29.10
CA GLY A 244 3.51 -4.83 28.13
C GLY A 244 4.23 -5.44 26.94
N ILE A 245 3.78 -5.16 25.71
CA ILE A 245 4.44 -5.68 24.51
C ILE A 245 5.90 -5.20 24.37
N PHE A 246 6.25 -4.06 24.99
CA PHE A 246 7.60 -3.53 24.95
C PHE A 246 8.61 -4.35 25.78
N SER A 247 8.17 -5.20 26.71
CA SER A 247 9.10 -6.08 27.43
C SER A 247 9.69 -7.16 26.52
N LEU A 248 8.98 -7.51 25.44
CA LEU A 248 9.40 -8.52 24.46
C LEU A 248 10.01 -7.89 23.21
N LEU A 249 9.42 -6.79 22.71
CA LEU A 249 9.83 -6.14 21.46
C LEU A 249 10.17 -4.67 21.74
N ARG A 250 11.38 -4.20 21.42
CA ARG A 250 11.72 -2.77 21.59
C ARG A 250 10.96 -1.87 20.64
N HIS A 251 10.71 -2.39 19.44
CA HIS A 251 9.99 -1.71 18.36
C HIS A 251 8.84 -2.60 17.87
N PRO A 252 7.76 -2.75 18.66
CA PRO A 252 6.64 -3.62 18.32
C PRO A 252 5.95 -3.15 17.03
N ASN A 253 5.85 -1.83 16.81
CA ASN A 253 5.33 -1.26 15.57
C ASN A 253 6.13 -1.71 14.35
N TYR A 254 7.45 -1.48 14.33
CA TYR A 254 8.28 -1.85 13.17
C TYR A 254 8.38 -3.37 13.00
N THR A 255 8.43 -4.14 14.10
CA THR A 255 8.45 -5.61 14.03
C THR A 255 7.15 -6.15 13.44
N GLY A 256 6.01 -5.64 13.90
CA GLY A 256 4.71 -6.01 13.37
C GLY A 256 4.55 -5.65 11.90
N GLU A 257 5.04 -4.49 11.47
CA GLU A 257 5.05 -4.10 10.07
C GLU A 257 5.94 -5.01 9.22
N MET A 258 7.13 -5.36 9.69
CA MET A 258 8.00 -6.31 8.98
C MET A 258 7.31 -7.67 8.77
N ILE A 259 6.64 -8.20 9.79
CA ILE A 259 5.87 -9.45 9.67
C ILE A 259 4.74 -9.27 8.64
N GLY A 260 3.97 -8.19 8.75
CA GLY A 260 2.81 -7.96 7.91
C GLY A 260 3.17 -7.77 6.43
N TRP A 261 4.15 -6.91 6.14
CA TRP A 261 4.58 -6.64 4.78
C TRP A 261 5.29 -7.82 4.12
N THR A 262 6.00 -8.62 4.90
CA THR A 262 6.57 -9.88 4.41
C THR A 262 5.46 -10.85 4.02
N ALA A 263 4.50 -11.09 4.90
CA ALA A 263 3.38 -12.01 4.63
C ALA A 263 2.54 -11.56 3.41
N ASN A 264 2.21 -10.26 3.33
CA ASN A 264 1.57 -9.62 2.17
C ASN A 264 2.37 -9.89 0.89
N SER A 265 3.69 -9.70 0.90
CA SER A 265 4.53 -9.95 -0.28
C SER A 265 4.59 -11.42 -0.69
N VAL A 266 4.56 -12.35 0.27
CA VAL A 266 4.49 -13.79 -0.03
C VAL A 266 3.13 -14.15 -0.65
N CYS A 267 2.02 -13.55 -0.19
CA CYS A 267 0.71 -13.67 -0.88
C CYS A 267 0.82 -13.25 -2.34
N GLY A 268 1.50 -12.13 -2.60
CA GLY A 268 1.75 -11.64 -3.94
C GLY A 268 2.61 -12.58 -4.79
N LEU A 269 3.66 -13.17 -4.21
CA LEU A 269 4.49 -14.20 -4.88
C LEU A 269 3.66 -15.42 -5.28
N VAL A 270 2.87 -15.98 -4.35
CA VAL A 270 1.98 -17.12 -4.65
C VAL A 270 1.00 -16.74 -5.76
N GLY A 271 0.33 -15.59 -5.63
CA GLY A 271 -0.61 -15.10 -6.63
C GLY A 271 0.02 -14.91 -8.01
N PHE A 272 1.21 -14.29 -8.07
CA PHE A 272 1.99 -14.14 -9.30
C PHE A 272 2.31 -15.49 -9.95
N THR A 273 2.80 -16.47 -9.18
CA THR A 273 3.15 -17.78 -9.76
C THR A 273 1.95 -18.51 -10.37
N LEU A 274 0.78 -18.42 -9.74
CA LEU A 274 -0.45 -19.03 -10.25
C LEU A 274 -0.95 -18.29 -11.50
N LEU A 275 -0.98 -16.96 -11.47
CA LEU A 275 -1.41 -16.13 -12.60
C LEU A 275 -0.47 -16.25 -13.80
N ALA A 276 0.83 -16.31 -13.57
CA ALA A 276 1.83 -16.46 -14.63
C ALA A 276 1.68 -17.81 -15.36
N LYS A 277 1.38 -18.89 -14.63
CA LYS A 277 1.07 -20.20 -15.22
C LYS A 277 -0.21 -20.19 -16.06
N ALA A 278 -1.20 -19.39 -15.66
CA ALA A 278 -2.48 -19.25 -16.35
C ALA A 278 -2.48 -18.19 -17.47
N ALA A 279 -1.35 -17.49 -17.69
CA ALA A 279 -1.29 -16.38 -18.63
C ALA A 279 -1.44 -16.87 -20.08
N THR A 280 -2.47 -16.36 -20.78
CA THR A 280 -2.78 -16.75 -22.16
C THR A 280 -2.10 -15.90 -23.22
N SER A 281 -1.41 -14.83 -22.83
CA SER A 281 -0.70 -13.94 -23.76
C SER A 281 0.59 -13.38 -23.17
N ARG A 282 1.57 -13.08 -24.04
CA ARG A 282 2.82 -12.41 -23.66
C ARG A 282 2.56 -11.06 -23.01
N ALA A 283 1.57 -10.31 -23.48
CA ALA A 283 1.20 -9.01 -22.90
C ALA A 283 0.68 -9.15 -21.46
N ALA A 284 -0.15 -10.17 -21.17
CA ALA A 284 -0.59 -10.45 -19.81
C ALA A 284 0.57 -10.85 -18.90
N LEU A 285 1.46 -11.71 -19.38
CA LEU A 285 2.64 -12.13 -18.63
C LEU A 285 3.58 -10.95 -18.30
N LEU A 286 3.86 -10.07 -19.26
CA LEU A 286 4.69 -8.88 -19.04
C LEU A 286 4.08 -7.94 -17.99
N LYS A 287 2.75 -7.78 -17.97
CA LYS A 287 2.06 -7.00 -16.92
C LYS A 287 2.23 -7.64 -15.54
N LEU A 288 2.09 -8.97 -15.44
CA LEU A 288 2.29 -9.70 -14.19
C LEU A 288 3.73 -9.56 -13.69
N ILE A 289 4.72 -9.70 -14.58
CA ILE A 289 6.14 -9.51 -14.26
C ILE A 289 6.40 -8.08 -13.78
N GLY A 290 5.86 -7.07 -14.46
CA GLY A 290 6.01 -5.68 -14.06
C GLY A 290 5.48 -5.43 -12.63
N ASN A 291 4.28 -5.92 -12.32
CA ASN A 291 3.72 -5.82 -10.98
C ASN A 291 4.51 -6.64 -9.94
N PHE A 292 5.11 -7.76 -10.35
CA PHE A 292 5.94 -8.57 -9.47
C PHE A 292 7.27 -7.87 -9.12
N ILE A 293 7.89 -7.20 -10.10
CA ILE A 293 9.08 -6.36 -9.86
C ILE A 293 8.71 -5.22 -8.92
N ILE A 294 7.61 -4.52 -9.19
CA ILE A 294 7.12 -3.41 -8.37
C ILE A 294 6.84 -3.84 -6.92
N GLN A 295 6.18 -4.99 -6.68
CA GLN A 295 5.97 -5.46 -5.30
C GLN A 295 7.29 -5.78 -4.60
N SER A 296 8.26 -6.35 -5.34
CA SER A 296 9.55 -6.75 -4.78
C SER A 296 10.36 -5.52 -4.36
N LEU A 297 10.35 -4.49 -5.21
CA LEU A 297 10.91 -3.17 -4.86
C LEU A 297 10.16 -2.53 -3.68
N GLY A 298 8.84 -2.71 -3.62
CA GLY A 298 8.02 -2.28 -2.48
C GLY A 298 8.48 -2.92 -1.16
N LEU A 299 8.63 -4.24 -1.13
CA LEU A 299 9.09 -5.01 0.04
C LEU A 299 10.52 -4.60 0.45
N VAL A 300 11.44 -4.53 -0.50
CA VAL A 300 12.83 -4.10 -0.24
C VAL A 300 12.84 -2.67 0.29
N GLY A 301 12.08 -1.78 -0.32
CA GLY A 301 11.97 -0.38 0.07
C GLY A 301 11.43 -0.21 1.49
N ILE A 302 10.32 -0.87 1.84
CA ILE A 302 9.76 -0.75 3.19
C ILE A 302 10.67 -1.39 4.25
N THR A 303 11.30 -2.52 3.92
CA THR A 303 12.27 -3.17 4.81
C THR A 303 13.43 -2.23 5.11
N PHE A 304 13.99 -1.61 4.09
CA PHE A 304 15.07 -0.64 4.25
C PHE A 304 14.66 0.57 5.10
N VAL A 305 13.47 1.13 4.84
CA VAL A 305 12.93 2.25 5.64
C VAL A 305 12.76 1.86 7.11
N LEU A 306 12.19 0.69 7.39
CA LEU A 306 11.97 0.21 8.76
C LEU A 306 13.30 -0.12 9.48
N MET A 307 14.27 -0.68 8.78
CA MET A 307 15.61 -0.93 9.36
C MET A 307 16.33 0.39 9.68
N GLN A 308 16.27 1.38 8.79
CA GLN A 308 16.80 2.72 9.08
C GLN A 308 16.11 3.38 10.26
N ALA A 309 14.77 3.30 10.31
CA ALA A 309 13.98 3.83 11.42
C ALA A 309 14.36 3.18 12.76
N THR A 310 14.55 1.85 12.75
CA THR A 310 14.96 1.06 13.92
C THR A 310 16.36 1.48 14.39
N THR A 311 17.34 1.53 13.49
CA THR A 311 18.72 1.96 13.82
C THR A 311 18.74 3.37 14.42
N GLY A 312 18.04 4.32 13.79
CA GLY A 312 17.98 5.70 14.29
C GLY A 312 17.30 5.80 15.67
N LEU A 313 16.31 4.95 15.93
CA LEU A 313 15.61 4.94 17.21
C LEU A 313 16.44 4.30 18.33
N GLU A 314 17.14 3.20 18.06
CA GLU A 314 18.09 2.59 19.03
C GLU A 314 19.19 3.59 19.41
N LYS A 315 19.77 4.31 18.45
CA LYS A 315 20.77 5.36 18.70
C LYS A 315 20.23 6.44 19.65
N ARG A 316 19.05 6.99 19.37
CA ARG A 316 18.43 8.03 20.22
C ARG A 316 18.03 7.51 21.61
N GLN A 317 17.62 6.24 21.71
CA GLN A 317 17.31 5.63 22.99
C GLN A 317 18.57 5.42 23.82
N GLN A 318 19.66 4.98 23.20
CA GLN A 318 20.97 4.88 23.83
C GLN A 318 21.46 6.24 24.33
N GLU A 319 21.41 7.28 23.49
CA GLU A 319 21.80 8.64 23.87
C GLU A 319 20.99 9.19 25.05
N LYS A 320 19.71 8.80 25.16
CA LYS A 320 18.79 9.36 26.16
C LYS A 320 18.73 8.55 27.45
N TYR A 321 18.87 7.23 27.37
CA TYR A 321 18.60 6.30 28.47
C TYR A 321 19.78 5.39 28.78
N GLY A 322 20.89 5.48 28.04
CA GLY A 322 22.05 4.58 28.14
C GLY A 322 22.64 4.46 29.54
N ASP A 323 22.63 5.55 30.31
CA ASP A 323 23.17 5.58 31.67
C ASP A 323 22.24 4.95 32.71
N LYS A 324 21.03 4.53 32.32
CA LYS A 324 20.03 3.96 33.24
C LYS A 324 20.17 2.43 33.33
N PRO A 325 20.32 1.84 34.53
CA PRO A 325 20.35 0.39 34.70
C PRO A 325 19.11 -0.34 34.13
N GLU A 326 17.93 0.29 34.24
CA GLU A 326 16.68 -0.22 33.67
C GLU A 326 16.78 -0.42 32.16
N TYR A 327 17.39 0.53 31.44
CA TYR A 327 17.54 0.47 29.99
C TYR A 327 18.47 -0.67 29.57
N ALA A 328 19.60 -0.85 30.25
CA ALA A 328 20.52 -1.96 29.99
C ALA A 328 19.86 -3.33 30.21
N SER A 329 19.07 -3.47 31.29
CA SER A 329 18.30 -4.69 31.57
C SER A 329 17.26 -4.97 30.48
N TRP A 330 16.53 -3.93 30.06
CA TRP A 330 15.52 -4.02 29.01
C TRP A 330 16.12 -4.42 27.66
N VAL A 331 17.23 -3.82 27.23
CA VAL A 331 17.92 -4.16 25.97
C VAL A 331 18.36 -5.63 25.95
N LYS A 332 18.85 -6.15 27.08
CA LYS A 332 19.30 -7.55 27.19
C LYS A 332 18.16 -8.57 27.08
N SER A 333 16.96 -8.19 27.50
CA SER A 333 15.80 -9.10 27.63
C SER A 333 14.76 -8.96 26.51
N SER A 334 14.94 -8.02 25.58
CA SER A 334 13.99 -7.72 24.51
C SER A 334 14.60 -7.88 23.10
N TRP A 335 13.75 -8.18 22.13
CA TRP A 335 14.10 -8.18 20.70
C TRP A 335 14.26 -6.76 20.17
N GLY A 336 15.42 -6.48 19.57
CA GLY A 336 15.78 -5.15 19.06
C GLY A 336 15.26 -4.80 17.67
N GLY A 337 14.62 -5.75 16.97
CA GLY A 337 14.27 -5.56 15.57
C GLY A 337 15.46 -5.77 14.63
N TRP A 338 15.26 -5.41 13.37
CA TRP A 338 16.29 -5.45 12.33
C TRP A 338 16.92 -4.07 12.20
N THR A 339 18.25 -4.01 12.27
CA THR A 339 19.02 -2.77 12.13
C THR A 339 19.94 -2.87 10.93
N LEU A 340 20.25 -1.71 10.32
CA LEU A 340 21.36 -1.65 9.38
C LEU A 340 22.69 -1.75 10.13
N PRO A 341 23.69 -2.42 9.55
CA PRO A 341 25.03 -2.44 10.12
C PRO A 341 25.55 -1.00 10.26
N ALA A 342 26.28 -0.74 11.34
CA ALA A 342 26.97 0.53 11.49
C ALA A 342 27.86 0.78 10.27
N LYS A 343 27.81 1.98 9.69
CA LYS A 343 28.80 2.39 8.70
C LYS A 343 30.17 2.23 9.37
N LYS A 344 30.99 1.30 8.88
CA LYS A 344 32.42 1.32 9.20
C LYS A 344 32.92 2.65 8.67
N GLU A 345 33.48 3.49 9.53
CA GLU A 345 34.22 4.67 9.10
C GLU A 345 35.30 4.19 8.13
N MET A 346 35.07 4.37 6.83
CA MET A 346 36.11 4.17 5.84
C MET A 346 37.11 5.30 6.08
N LYS A 347 38.32 4.93 6.52
CA LYS A 347 39.47 5.83 6.54
C LYS A 347 39.54 6.53 5.18
N ALA A 348 39.41 7.85 5.25
CA ALA A 348 39.27 8.73 4.10
C ALA A 348 40.49 8.65 3.18
N GLU A 349 40.26 8.33 1.91
CA GLU A 349 41.08 8.82 0.81
C GLU A 349 40.14 9.19 -0.36
N SER A 350 40.31 10.43 -0.84
CA SER A 350 39.51 11.16 -1.84
C SER A 350 38.13 11.68 -1.40
N LYS A 351 38.15 12.92 -0.88
CA LYS A 351 36.97 13.79 -0.77
C LYS A 351 36.38 14.05 -2.16
N ILE A 352 35.25 13.41 -2.46
CA ILE A 352 34.15 14.11 -3.13
C ILE A 352 33.19 14.43 -1.99
N GLU A 353 33.11 15.70 -1.61
CA GLU A 353 32.20 16.19 -0.57
C GLU A 353 30.75 15.94 -1.00
N LEU A 354 30.23 14.79 -0.59
CA LEU A 354 28.80 14.57 -0.41
C LEU A 354 28.51 14.75 1.08
N ASP A 355 27.85 15.87 1.37
CA ASP A 355 27.33 16.27 2.67
C ASP A 355 26.62 15.12 3.39
N GLU A 356 27.28 14.53 4.40
CA GLU A 356 26.78 13.41 5.20
C GLU A 356 25.52 13.74 6.01
N SER A 357 25.11 15.02 6.08
CA SER A 357 23.83 15.43 6.68
C SER A 357 22.60 15.04 5.85
N GLN A 358 22.80 14.49 4.64
CA GLN A 358 21.73 14.17 3.69
C GLN A 358 21.11 12.76 3.86
N ILE A 359 21.67 11.87 4.69
CA ILE A 359 21.24 10.45 4.77
C ILE A 359 20.48 10.10 6.06
N GLU A 360 20.67 10.84 7.17
CA GLU A 360 20.26 10.37 8.50
C GLU A 360 18.78 10.57 8.90
N GLU A 361 17.92 11.22 8.09
CA GLU A 361 16.68 11.82 8.65
C GLU A 361 15.32 11.35 8.09
N TYR A 362 15.25 10.59 7.00
CA TYR A 362 13.93 10.22 6.43
C TYR A 362 13.22 9.05 7.14
N GLY A 363 13.90 8.31 8.04
CA GLY A 363 13.33 7.16 8.74
C GLY A 363 12.58 7.47 10.03
N SER A 364 12.45 8.73 10.47
CA SER A 364 12.02 9.02 11.85
C SER A 364 10.65 9.68 12.03
N GLY A 365 9.85 9.69 10.96
CA GLY A 365 8.48 10.23 10.95
C GLY A 365 7.36 9.19 11.15
N ILE A 366 7.68 7.89 11.24
CA ILE A 366 6.69 6.82 11.44
C ILE A 366 6.71 6.38 12.90
#